data_AF-A0A163YF95-F1
#
_entry.id   AF-A0A163YF95-F1
#
_cell.length_a   1.000
_cell.length_b   1.000
_cell.length_c   1.000
_cell.angle_alpha   90.00
_cell.angle_beta   90.00
_cell.angle_gamma   90.00
#
_symmetry.space_group_name_H-M   'P 1'
#
loop_
_entity.id
_entity.type
_entity.pdbx_description
1 polymer ?
#
loop_
_entity_poly.entity_id
_entity_poly.type
_entity_poly.pdbx_seq_one_letter_code
_entity_poly.pdbx_strand_id
1 'polypeptide(L)'
;MENELTLADCPQVLQDRVKKSQQSIEGTIFSIQKWDCTPYKDKSVVVSTYRVFVQFGYEVAIFKSTKTDGGCSLDDDVTINIVNAAEIEVIARQAKWIGDDLRRILSDNPT
;
A
#
# COMPACT_ATOMS: atom_id res chain seq x y z
N MET A 1 6.30 -11.28 -17.79
CA MET A 1 6.93 -11.29 -16.46
C MET A 1 6.45 -10.04 -15.75
N GLU A 2 5.56 -10.18 -14.77
CA GLU A 2 5.34 -9.09 -13.81
C GLU A 2 6.64 -8.99 -13.01
N ASN A 3 7.31 -7.83 -13.05
CA ASN A 3 8.45 -7.61 -12.18
C ASN A 3 7.94 -7.63 -10.74
N GLU A 4 8.46 -8.55 -9.95
CA GLU A 4 8.20 -8.59 -8.52
C GLU A 4 8.74 -7.31 -7.88
N LEU A 5 7.86 -6.57 -7.21
CA LEU A 5 8.23 -5.31 -6.56
C LEU A 5 9.02 -5.60 -5.29
N THR A 6 10.05 -4.80 -5.06
CA THR A 6 10.85 -4.81 -3.84
C THR A 6 10.60 -3.56 -3.01
N LEU A 7 11.07 -3.55 -1.76
CA LEU A 7 10.94 -2.36 -0.90
C LEU A 7 11.67 -1.15 -1.51
N ALA A 8 12.74 -1.38 -2.27
CA ALA A 8 13.49 -0.32 -2.94
C ALA A 8 12.69 0.40 -4.02
N ASP A 9 11.65 -0.24 -4.58
CA ASP A 9 10.75 0.35 -5.57
C ASP A 9 9.69 1.28 -4.95
N CYS A 10 9.53 1.23 -3.63
CA CYS A 10 8.59 2.07 -2.89
C CYS A 10 9.15 3.48 -2.64
N PRO A 11 8.31 4.50 -2.43
CA PRO A 11 8.76 5.82 -2.04
C PRO A 11 9.57 5.81 -0.73
N GLN A 12 10.59 6.66 -0.63
CA GLN A 12 11.53 6.66 0.50
C GLN A 12 10.83 6.75 1.86
N VAL A 13 9.79 7.59 1.96
CA VAL A 13 9.01 7.75 3.19
C VAL A 13 8.36 6.44 3.66
N LEU A 14 7.89 5.61 2.71
CA LEU A 14 7.33 4.30 3.00
C LEU A 14 8.42 3.30 3.41
N GLN A 15 9.57 3.34 2.73
CA GLN A 15 10.73 2.51 3.10
C GLN A 15 11.17 2.78 4.53
N ASP A 16 11.29 4.06 4.90
CA ASP A 16 11.73 4.47 6.23
C ASP A 16 10.73 4.07 7.31
N ARG A 17 9.42 4.17 7.01
CA ARG A 17 8.35 3.72 7.91
C ARG A 17 8.40 2.22 8.18
N VAL A 18 8.53 1.40 7.12
CA VAL A 18 8.64 -0.06 7.21
C VAL A 18 9.89 -0.45 8.02
N LYS A 19 11.05 0.14 7.69
CA LYS A 19 12.31 -0.12 8.40
C LYS A 19 12.21 0.24 9.89
N LYS A 20 11.60 1.39 10.22
CA LYS A 20 11.38 1.80 11.61
C LYS A 20 10.50 0.81 12.37
N SER A 21 9.46 0.27 11.73
CA SER A 21 8.61 -0.74 12.35
C SER A 21 9.36 -2.05 12.60
N GLN A 22 10.15 -2.52 11.62
CA GLN A 22 10.93 -3.76 11.71
C GLN A 22 12.09 -3.69 12.72
N GLN A 23 12.53 -2.49 13.12
CA GLN A 23 13.50 -2.33 14.22
C GLN A 23 12.91 -2.68 15.59
N SER A 24 11.59 -2.55 15.76
CA SER A 24 10.93 -2.77 17.05
C SER A 24 10.53 -4.23 17.27
N ILE A 25 10.13 -4.90 16.18
CA ILE A 25 9.74 -6.31 16.16
C ILE A 25 10.23 -6.89 14.83
N GLU A 26 10.88 -8.05 14.85
CA GLU A 26 11.30 -8.71 13.62
C GLU A 26 10.05 -9.06 12.79
N GLY A 27 9.93 -8.42 11.63
CA GLY A 27 8.80 -8.62 10.73
C GLY A 27 9.27 -9.06 9.35
N THR A 28 8.50 -9.94 8.71
CA THR A 28 8.81 -10.44 7.37
C THR A 28 7.92 -9.73 6.34
N ILE A 29 8.54 -9.08 5.35
CA ILE A 29 7.81 -8.58 4.18
C ILE A 29 7.45 -9.79 3.32
N PHE A 30 6.17 -9.99 3.04
CA PHE A 30 5.70 -11.11 2.24
C PHE A 30 4.95 -10.66 0.97
N SER A 31 4.58 -9.38 0.87
CA SER A 31 3.99 -8.83 -0.34
C SER A 31 4.24 -7.33 -0.48
N ILE A 32 4.45 -6.88 -1.71
CA ILE A 32 4.51 -5.47 -2.09
C ILE A 32 3.65 -5.28 -3.31
N GLN A 33 2.80 -4.26 -3.28
CA GLN A 33 1.83 -4.00 -4.33
C GLN A 33 1.84 -2.53 -4.72
N LYS A 34 1.71 -2.27 -6.02
CA LYS A 34 1.59 -0.93 -6.60
C LYS A 34 0.35 -0.86 -7.47
N TRP A 35 -0.40 0.23 -7.33
CA TRP A 35 -1.49 0.58 -8.24
C TRP A 35 -1.33 1.99 -8.74
N ASP A 36 -1.45 2.16 -10.04
CA ASP A 36 -1.48 3.46 -10.70
C ASP A 36 -2.91 3.77 -11.11
N CYS A 37 -3.39 4.98 -10.80
CA CYS A 37 -4.64 5.50 -11.32
C CYS A 37 -4.45 6.91 -11.89
N THR A 38 -5.25 7.24 -12.90
CA THR A 38 -5.34 8.59 -13.46
C THR A 38 -6.70 9.16 -13.04
N PRO A 39 -6.75 9.88 -11.90
CA PRO A 39 -8.01 10.35 -11.34
C PRO A 39 -8.74 11.36 -12.23
N TYR A 40 -8.01 12.08 -13.07
CA TYR A 40 -8.56 13.09 -13.97
C TYR A 40 -8.79 12.54 -15.38
N LYS A 41 -9.84 13.04 -16.05
CA LYS A 41 -10.23 12.62 -17.41
C LYS A 41 -9.16 12.93 -18.46
N ASP A 42 -8.42 14.02 -18.27
CA ASP A 42 -7.31 14.43 -19.11
C ASP A 42 -6.05 13.58 -18.92
N LYS A 43 -6.05 12.70 -17.91
CA LYS A 43 -4.93 11.83 -17.51
C LYS A 43 -3.64 12.61 -17.21
N SER A 44 -3.76 13.89 -16.85
CA SER A 44 -2.61 14.77 -16.62
C SER A 44 -1.80 14.38 -15.38
N VAL A 45 -2.44 13.77 -14.38
CA VAL A 45 -1.81 13.33 -13.13
C VAL A 45 -1.91 11.82 -13.01
N VAL A 46 -0.78 11.18 -12.69
CA VAL A 46 -0.74 9.77 -12.29
C VAL A 46 -0.57 9.70 -10.78
N VAL A 47 -1.47 8.99 -10.13
CA VAL A 47 -1.41 8.70 -8.70
C VAL A 47 -0.99 7.26 -8.52
N SER A 48 0.19 7.06 -7.94
CA SER A 48 0.73 5.74 -7.61
C SER A 48 0.52 5.45 -6.13
N THR A 49 -0.19 4.39 -5.79
CA THR A 49 -0.34 3.91 -4.42
C THR A 49 0.49 2.65 -4.22
N TYR A 50 1.35 2.67 -3.22
CA TYR A 50 2.22 1.57 -2.81
C TYR A 50 1.74 0.98 -1.50
N ARG A 51 1.80 -0.35 -1.37
CA ARG A 51 1.54 -1.08 -0.13
C ARG A 51 2.64 -2.06 0.14
N VAL A 52 3.05 -2.12 1.40
CA VAL A 52 4.01 -3.11 1.90
C VAL A 52 3.32 -3.88 3.02
N PHE A 53 3.24 -5.19 2.85
CA PHE A 53 2.63 -6.10 3.81
C PHE A 53 3.73 -6.76 4.63
N VAL A 54 3.70 -6.53 5.93
CA VAL A 54 4.70 -7.03 6.87
C VAL A 54 4.01 -7.87 7.93
N GLN A 55 4.46 -9.10 8.09
CA GLN A 55 3.98 -9.98 9.16
C GLN A 55 4.88 -9.83 10.39
N PHE A 56 4.27 -9.57 11.54
CA PHE A 56 4.88 -9.56 12.86
C PHE A 56 4.26 -10.66 13.72
N GLY A 57 4.83 -11.87 13.69
CA GLY A 57 4.25 -13.02 14.39
C GLY A 57 2.83 -13.33 13.90
N TYR A 58 1.82 -13.10 14.75
CA TYR A 58 0.40 -13.27 14.45
C TYR A 58 -0.30 -12.00 13.97
N GLU A 59 0.44 -10.93 13.69
CA GLU A 59 -0.12 -9.68 13.19
C GLU A 59 0.39 -9.40 11.77
N VAL A 60 -0.41 -8.73 10.96
CA VAL A 60 0.01 -8.17 9.68
C VAL A 60 -0.23 -6.68 9.69
N ALA A 61 0.83 -5.92 9.46
CA ALA A 61 0.77 -4.49 9.20
C ALA A 61 0.83 -4.24 7.69
N ILE A 62 -0.01 -3.33 7.23
CA ILE A 62 -0.05 -2.85 5.86
C ILE A 62 0.35 -1.38 5.90
N PHE A 63 1.57 -1.09 5.46
CA PHE A 63 2.07 0.26 5.31
C PHE A 63 1.69 0.78 3.93
N LYS A 64 1.14 1.99 3.85
CA LYS A 64 0.67 2.57 2.60
C LYS A 64 1.27 3.94 2.36
N SER A 65 1.59 4.21 1.10
CA SER A 65 1.92 5.55 0.65
C SER A 65 1.34 5.83 -0.73
N THR A 66 0.82 7.04 -0.88
CA THR A 66 0.39 7.58 -2.17
C THR A 66 1.40 8.62 -2.66
N LYS A 67 1.82 8.46 -3.91
CA LYS A 67 2.69 9.38 -4.65
C LYS A 67 1.86 10.05 -5.75
N THR A 68 1.96 11.37 -5.80
CA THR A 68 1.40 12.23 -6.84
C THR A 68 2.52 13.09 -7.43
N ASP A 69 2.24 13.84 -8.50
CA ASP A 69 3.21 14.80 -9.05
C ASP A 69 3.59 15.90 -8.05
N GLY A 70 2.72 16.19 -7.08
CA GLY A 70 2.95 17.17 -6.01
C GLY A 70 3.76 16.65 -4.82
N GLY A 71 4.11 15.36 -4.80
CA GLY A 71 4.88 14.76 -3.71
C GLY A 71 4.32 13.43 -3.22
N CYS A 72 4.87 12.95 -2.11
CA CYS A 72 4.57 11.65 -1.55
C CYS A 72 4.16 11.79 -0.08
N SER A 73 3.03 11.16 0.28
CA SER A 73 2.50 11.15 1.64
C SER A 73 2.38 9.72 2.16
N LEU A 74 2.61 9.54 3.46
CA LEU A 74 2.18 8.34 4.16
C LEU A 74 0.66 8.40 4.34
N ASP A 75 0.01 7.28 4.11
CA ASP A 75 -1.38 7.08 4.49
C ASP A 75 -1.45 6.41 5.87
N ASP A 76 -2.66 6.29 6.42
CA ASP A 76 -2.88 5.56 7.66
C ASP A 76 -2.45 4.09 7.50
N ASP A 77 -1.65 3.62 8.45
CA ASP A 77 -1.24 2.21 8.55
C ASP A 77 -2.43 1.37 9.02
N VAL A 78 -2.59 0.18 8.43
CA VAL A 78 -3.62 -0.78 8.85
C VAL A 78 -2.95 -1.98 9.50
N THR A 79 -3.34 -2.31 10.73
CA THR A 79 -2.88 -3.52 11.43
C THR A 79 -4.04 -4.49 11.59
N ILE A 80 -3.79 -5.74 11.21
CA ILE A 80 -4.75 -6.83 11.24
C ILE A 80 -4.17 -7.94 12.11
N ASN A 81 -4.90 -8.35 13.15
CA ASN A 81 -4.55 -9.52 13.94
C ASN A 81 -5.01 -10.77 13.18
N ILE A 82 -4.08 -11.68 12.96
CA ILE A 82 -4.29 -12.90 12.21
C ILE A 82 -4.35 -14.07 13.17
N VAL A 83 -5.40 -14.87 13.01
CA VAL A 83 -5.63 -16.05 13.84
C VAL A 83 -5.10 -17.31 13.16
N ASN A 84 -4.90 -17.28 11.83
CA ASN A 84 -4.33 -18.39 11.05
C ASN A 84 -3.57 -17.92 9.78
N ALA A 85 -2.47 -18.61 9.44
CA ALA A 85 -1.63 -18.34 8.27
C ALA A 85 -2.40 -18.30 6.93
N ALA A 86 -3.49 -19.07 6.78
CA ALA A 86 -4.33 -19.03 5.57
C ALA A 86 -4.99 -17.65 5.34
N GLU A 87 -5.21 -16.86 6.40
CA GLU A 87 -5.81 -15.53 6.29
C GLU A 87 -4.82 -14.50 5.71
N ILE A 88 -3.51 -14.72 5.85
CA ILE A 88 -2.45 -13.85 5.30
C ILE A 88 -2.56 -13.77 3.78
N GLU A 89 -2.72 -14.93 3.13
CA GLU A 89 -2.80 -15.02 1.67
C GLU A 89 -4.09 -14.35 1.14
N VAL A 90 -5.19 -14.47 1.90
CA VAL A 90 -6.45 -13.81 1.58
C VAL A 90 -6.33 -12.30 1.71
N ILE A 91 -5.72 -11.80 2.79
CA ILE A 91 -5.50 -10.35 3.01
C ILE A 91 -4.63 -9.78 1.89
N ALA A 92 -3.54 -10.46 1.52
CA ALA A 92 -2.67 -10.02 0.41
C ALA A 92 -3.44 -9.88 -0.92
N ARG A 93 -4.36 -10.82 -1.20
CA ARG A 93 -5.15 -10.83 -2.44
C ARG A 93 -6.34 -9.88 -2.40
N GLN A 94 -6.97 -9.71 -1.25
CA GLN A 94 -8.18 -8.92 -1.06
C GLN A 94 -7.93 -7.47 -0.67
N ALA A 95 -6.70 -7.09 -0.34
CA ALA A 95 -6.29 -5.70 -0.11
C ALA A 95 -6.31 -4.84 -1.40
N LYS A 96 -7.34 -5.02 -2.24
CA LYS A 96 -7.73 -4.21 -3.39
C LYS A 96 -8.54 -2.97 -2.99
N TRP A 97 -8.66 -2.69 -1.70
CA TRP A 97 -9.40 -1.55 -1.15
C TRP A 97 -8.61 -0.27 -1.40
N ILE A 98 -9.08 0.61 -2.28
CA ILE A 98 -8.75 2.06 -2.48
C ILE A 98 -8.90 2.44 -3.95
N GLY A 99 -8.79 1.48 -4.89
CA GLY A 99 -9.14 1.75 -6.29
C GLY A 99 -10.60 2.21 -6.44
N ASP A 100 -11.49 1.63 -5.63
CA ASP A 100 -12.92 1.99 -5.63
C ASP A 100 -13.25 3.20 -4.76
N ASP A 101 -12.56 3.42 -3.63
CA ASP A 101 -12.78 4.61 -2.80
C ASP A 101 -12.27 5.90 -3.46
N LEU A 102 -11.12 5.87 -4.16
CA LEU A 102 -10.67 7.03 -4.94
C LEU A 102 -11.63 7.31 -6.11
N ARG A 103 -12.11 6.27 -6.82
CA ARG A 103 -13.13 6.44 -7.87
C ARG A 103 -14.42 7.03 -7.31
N ARG A 104 -14.84 6.64 -6.11
CA ARG A 104 -16.04 7.16 -5.42
C ARG A 104 -15.87 8.62 -4.98
N ILE A 105 -14.75 8.94 -4.34
CA ILE A 105 -14.43 10.32 -3.90
C ILE A 105 -14.35 11.29 -5.10
N LEU A 106 -13.89 10.80 -6.25
CA LEU A 106 -13.74 11.60 -7.47
C LEU A 106 -14.99 11.58 -8.36
N SER A 107 -15.86 10.58 -8.26
CA SER A 107 -17.18 10.61 -8.91
C SER A 107 -18.15 11.57 -8.23
N ASP A 108 -17.98 11.80 -6.93
CA ASP A 108 -18.82 12.70 -6.13
C ASP A 108 -18.40 14.18 -6.25
N ASN A 109 -17.24 14.48 -6.87
CA ASN A 109 -16.80 15.83 -7.19
C ASN A 109 -16.39 15.94 -8.67
N PRO A 110 -17.35 16.10 -9.60
CA PRO A 110 -17.03 16.37 -10.98
C PRO A 110 -16.53 17.82 -11.11
N THR A 111 -15.22 18.00 -11.24
CA THR A 111 -14.68 19.19 -11.91
C THR A 111 -14.82 19.08 -13.42
#